data_AF-X0V615-F1
#
_entry.id   AF-X0V615-F1
#
_cell.length_a   1.000
_cell.length_b   1.000
_cell.length_c   1.000
_cell.angle_alpha   90.00
_cell.angle_beta   90.00
_cell.angle_gamma   90.00
#
_symmetry.space_group_name_H-M   'P 1'
#
loop_
_entity.id
_entity.type
_entity.pdbx_description
1 polymer ?
#
loop_
_entity_poly.entity_id
_entity_poly.type
_entity_poly.pdbx_seq_one_letter_code
_entity_poly.pdbx_strand_id
1 'polypeptide(L)'
;VVAKVVGVLYDHLRELEADIDSLMPMEDYEWNKNLTLLDRMNTSLGVINHYESHEINEIISHLYRVLSYIDEAVDTVQYYNERKELLLNYRILEKKIGRILADNDEVSLDDLGVSEKFGREYLKLYLRGHYTEIPLEEVGSGLRRVG
;
A
#
# COMPACT_ATOMS: atom_id res chain seq x y z
N VAL A 1 -22.85 -17.80 -4.08
CA VAL A 1 -21.72 -17.32 -4.93
C VAL A 1 -21.20 -15.97 -4.44
N VAL A 2 -22.05 -14.95 -4.32
CA VAL A 2 -21.64 -13.60 -3.87
C VAL A 2 -20.91 -13.61 -2.51
N ALA A 3 -21.46 -14.24 -1.47
CA ALA A 3 -20.78 -14.39 -0.17
C ALA A 3 -19.37 -14.98 -0.29
N LYS A 4 -19.19 -15.98 -1.17
CA LYS A 4 -17.89 -16.62 -1.38
C LYS A 4 -16.88 -15.65 -2.00
N VAL A 5 -17.31 -14.85 -2.97
CA VAL A 5 -16.46 -13.83 -3.61
C VAL A 5 -16.04 -12.76 -2.59
N VAL A 6 -17.00 -12.24 -1.83
CA VAL A 6 -16.73 -11.23 -0.79
C VAL A 6 -15.81 -11.79 0.29
N GLY A 7 -16.02 -13.04 0.73
CA GLY A 7 -15.18 -13.69 1.74
C GLY A 7 -13.73 -13.84 1.27
N VAL A 8 -13.51 -14.33 0.05
CA VAL A 8 -12.16 -14.48 -0.52
C VAL A 8 -11.45 -13.12 -0.63
N LEU A 9 -12.15 -12.08 -1.10
CA LEU A 9 -11.57 -10.74 -1.19
C LEU A 9 -11.26 -10.14 0.19
N TYR A 10 -12.16 -10.35 1.16
CA TYR A 10 -11.97 -9.91 2.54
C TYR A 10 -10.72 -10.54 3.16
N ASP A 11 -10.59 -11.87 3.07
CA ASP A 11 -9.45 -12.60 3.62
C ASP A 11 -8.14 -12.17 2.95
N HIS A 12 -8.15 -12.06 1.61
CA HIS A 12 -6.97 -11.66 0.85
C HIS A 12 -6.50 -10.23 1.15
N LEU A 13 -7.44 -9.28 1.25
CA LEU A 13 -7.13 -7.90 1.65
C LEU A 13 -6.53 -7.87 3.07
N ARG A 14 -7.10 -8.63 4.01
CA ARG A 14 -6.58 -8.70 5.38
C ARG A 14 -5.17 -9.27 5.45
N GLU A 15 -4.88 -10.29 4.65
CA GLU A 15 -3.52 -10.85 4.52
C GLU A 15 -2.54 -9.82 3.94
N LEU A 16 -2.93 -9.12 2.86
CA LEU A 16 -2.11 -8.07 2.26
C LEU A 16 -1.84 -6.91 3.23
N GLU A 17 -2.84 -6.48 3.99
CA GLU A 17 -2.66 -5.46 5.02
C GLU A 17 -1.65 -5.89 6.07
N ALA A 18 -1.76 -7.12 6.59
CA ALA A 18 -0.83 -7.65 7.57
C ALA A 18 0.60 -7.77 7.02
N ASP A 19 0.74 -8.23 5.77
CA ASP A 19 2.03 -8.32 5.09
C ASP A 19 2.67 -6.93 4.93
N ILE A 20 1.91 -5.93 4.45
CA ILE A 20 2.40 -4.57 4.28
C ILE A 20 2.78 -3.96 5.64
N ASP A 21 1.91 -4.10 6.65
CA ASP A 21 2.16 -3.60 8.01
C ASP A 21 3.45 -4.20 8.61
N SER A 22 3.82 -5.44 8.22
CA SER A 22 5.08 -6.08 8.64
C SER A 22 6.33 -5.57 7.91
N LEU A 23 6.16 -4.90 6.77
CA LEU A 23 7.23 -4.41 5.89
C LEU A 23 7.51 -2.90 6.08
N MET A 24 6.84 -2.29 7.05
CA MET A 24 6.91 -0.85 7.28
C MET A 24 8.34 -0.42 7.64
N PRO A 25 8.89 0.59 6.93
CA PRO A 25 10.28 1.01 7.14
C PRO A 25 10.45 1.83 8.42
N MET A 26 9.37 2.39 8.95
CA MET A 26 9.34 3.26 10.14
C MET A 26 7.93 3.21 10.77
N GLU A 27 7.83 3.40 12.08
CA GLU A 27 6.57 3.26 12.83
C GLU A 27 5.49 4.27 12.42
N ASP A 28 5.89 5.47 12.00
CA ASP A 28 4.99 6.56 11.62
C ASP A 28 4.69 6.63 10.11
N TYR A 29 5.18 5.66 9.32
CA TYR A 29 4.91 5.65 7.89
C TYR A 29 3.43 5.33 7.63
N GLU A 30 2.78 6.17 6.84
CA GLU A 30 1.40 5.96 6.41
C GLU A 30 1.41 5.52 4.96
N TRP A 31 1.03 4.27 4.71
CA TRP A 31 0.98 3.69 3.37
C TRP A 31 -0.38 3.86 2.70
N ASN A 32 -1.29 4.67 3.26
CA ASN A 32 -2.67 4.91 2.81
C ASN A 32 -3.56 3.65 2.79
N LYS A 33 -3.52 2.90 3.89
CA LYS A 33 -4.44 1.78 4.16
C LYS A 33 -5.91 2.24 4.07
N ASN A 34 -6.78 1.40 3.52
CA ASN A 34 -8.22 1.68 3.45
C ASN A 34 -8.87 1.24 4.76
N LEU A 35 -9.11 2.21 5.64
CA LEU A 35 -9.54 1.94 7.00
C LEU A 35 -10.99 1.44 7.13
N THR A 36 -11.79 1.45 6.06
CA THR A 36 -13.25 1.20 6.16
C THR A 36 -13.76 0.04 5.31
N LEU A 37 -12.99 -0.42 4.32
CA LEU A 37 -13.46 -1.40 3.35
C LEU A 37 -13.69 -2.77 4.01
N LEU A 38 -12.73 -3.27 4.79
CA LEU A 38 -12.86 -4.56 5.48
C LEU A 38 -14.08 -4.58 6.42
N ASP A 39 -14.33 -3.49 7.16
CA ASP A 39 -15.49 -3.39 8.05
C ASP A 39 -16.81 -3.44 7.28
N ARG A 40 -16.90 -2.73 6.15
CA ARG A 40 -18.07 -2.75 5.26
C ARG A 40 -18.30 -4.14 4.66
N MET A 41 -17.23 -4.81 4.23
CA MET A 41 -17.29 -6.17 3.68
C MET A 41 -17.71 -7.19 4.73
N ASN A 42 -17.15 -7.12 5.94
CA ASN A 42 -17.49 -8.01 7.05
C ASN A 42 -18.97 -7.84 7.46
N THR A 43 -19.43 -6.59 7.58
CA THR A 43 -20.84 -6.29 7.84
C THR A 43 -21.73 -6.90 6.75
N SER A 44 -21.33 -6.76 5.48
CA SER A 44 -22.08 -7.29 4.34
C SER A 44 -22.13 -8.83 4.34
N LEU A 45 -21.05 -9.50 4.71
CA LEU A 45 -21.02 -10.96 4.88
C LEU A 45 -22.03 -11.42 5.93
N GLY A 46 -22.15 -10.67 7.03
CA GLY A 46 -23.17 -10.91 8.07
C GLY A 46 -24.59 -10.87 7.51
N VAL A 47 -24.91 -9.88 6.67
CA VAL A 47 -26.24 -9.75 6.04
C VAL A 47 -26.48 -10.84 4.99
N ILE A 48 -25.50 -11.14 4.13
CA ILE A 48 -25.65 -12.16 3.08
C ILE A 48 -25.96 -13.54 3.65
N ASN A 49 -25.35 -13.87 4.79
CA ASN A 49 -25.56 -15.17 5.45
C ASN A 49 -26.94 -15.31 6.11
N HIS A 50 -27.76 -14.25 6.13
CA HIS A 50 -29.11 -14.23 6.71
C HIS A 50 -30.14 -13.62 5.76
N TYR A 51 -29.95 -13.77 4.44
CA TYR A 51 -30.88 -13.22 3.45
C TYR A 51 -32.30 -13.78 3.57
N GLU A 52 -32.45 -15.00 4.08
CA GLU A 52 -33.76 -15.62 4.34
C GLU A 52 -34.65 -14.84 5.31
N SER A 53 -34.07 -13.92 6.11
CA SER A 53 -34.81 -13.08 7.05
C SER A 53 -35.14 -11.69 6.53
N HIS A 54 -34.89 -11.40 5.25
CA HIS A 54 -35.02 -10.07 4.66
C HIS A 54 -35.99 -10.02 3.47
N GLU A 55 -36.58 -8.86 3.19
CA GLU A 55 -37.42 -8.69 2.02
C GLU A 55 -36.59 -8.65 0.72
N ILE A 56 -37.17 -9.10 -0.40
CA ILE A 56 -36.48 -9.12 -1.71
C ILE A 56 -35.93 -7.74 -2.11
N ASN A 57 -36.68 -6.66 -1.85
CA ASN A 57 -36.24 -5.30 -2.18
C ASN A 57 -34.99 -4.88 -1.37
N GLU A 58 -34.94 -5.28 -0.10
CA GLU A 58 -33.79 -5.02 0.77
C GLU A 58 -32.58 -5.82 0.31
N ILE A 59 -32.79 -7.10 -0.05
CA ILE A 59 -31.75 -7.97 -0.61
C ILE A 59 -31.18 -7.36 -1.90
N ILE A 60 -32.03 -6.90 -2.83
CA ILE A 60 -31.59 -6.29 -4.09
C ILE A 60 -30.76 -5.02 -3.82
N SER A 61 -31.25 -4.12 -2.97
CA SER A 61 -30.53 -2.90 -2.58
C SER A 61 -29.18 -3.22 -1.93
N HIS A 62 -29.15 -4.23 -1.07
CA HIS A 62 -27.91 -4.69 -0.43
C HIS A 62 -26.93 -5.28 -1.46
N LEU A 63 -27.40 -6.08 -2.42
CA LEU A 63 -26.56 -6.64 -3.47
C LEU A 63 -25.87 -5.57 -4.32
N TYR A 64 -26.53 -4.45 -4.63
CA TYR A 64 -25.89 -3.34 -5.32
C TYR A 64 -24.72 -2.75 -4.53
N ARG A 65 -24.87 -2.61 -3.21
CA ARG A 65 -23.78 -2.12 -2.33
C ARG A 65 -22.62 -3.12 -2.31
N VAL A 66 -22.94 -4.42 -2.21
CA VAL A 66 -21.93 -5.48 -2.22
C VAL A 66 -21.13 -5.47 -3.51
N LEU A 67 -21.78 -5.27 -4.67
CA LEU A 67 -21.06 -5.17 -5.95
C LEU A 67 -20.11 -3.97 -5.98
N SER A 68 -20.51 -2.83 -5.43
CA SER A 68 -19.62 -1.67 -5.29
C SER A 68 -18.42 -1.95 -4.37
N TYR A 69 -18.60 -2.74 -3.31
CA TYR A 69 -17.48 -3.13 -2.44
C TYR A 69 -16.54 -4.12 -3.11
N ILE A 70 -17.05 -5.01 -3.98
CA ILE A 70 -16.22 -5.91 -4.77
C ILE A 70 -15.35 -5.11 -5.74
N ASP A 71 -15.91 -4.12 -6.42
CA ASP A 71 -15.19 -3.23 -7.33
C ASP A 71 -14.07 -2.48 -6.59
N GLU A 72 -14.41 -1.83 -5.47
CA GLU A 72 -13.44 -1.14 -4.61
C GLU A 72 -12.35 -2.09 -4.07
N ALA A 73 -12.71 -3.33 -3.74
CA ALA A 73 -11.76 -4.33 -3.27
C ALA A 73 -10.76 -4.76 -4.33
N VAL A 74 -11.19 -4.90 -5.59
CA VAL A 74 -10.27 -5.25 -6.69
C VAL A 74 -9.23 -4.15 -6.90
N ASP A 75 -9.65 -2.89 -6.94
CA ASP A 75 -8.74 -1.74 -7.05
C ASP A 75 -7.79 -1.66 -5.85
N THR A 76 -8.31 -1.92 -4.64
CA THR A 76 -7.53 -1.91 -3.41
C THR A 76 -6.48 -3.04 -3.41
N VAL A 77 -6.83 -4.24 -3.90
CA VAL A 77 -5.87 -5.35 -4.05
C VAL A 77 -4.73 -4.98 -4.99
N GLN A 78 -5.02 -4.32 -6.12
CA GLN A 78 -3.98 -3.87 -7.04
C GLN A 78 -3.04 -2.87 -6.34
N TYR A 79 -3.61 -1.87 -5.67
CA TYR A 79 -2.83 -0.87 -4.92
C TYR A 79 -1.95 -1.52 -3.84
N TYR A 80 -2.49 -2.51 -3.11
CA TYR A 80 -1.77 -3.18 -2.02
C TYR A 80 -0.64 -4.04 -2.56
N ASN A 81 -0.83 -4.73 -3.69
CA ASN A 81 0.26 -5.47 -4.33
C ASN A 81 1.40 -4.55 -4.76
N GLU A 82 1.10 -3.41 -5.40
CA GLU A 82 2.13 -2.43 -5.76
C GLU A 82 2.87 -1.89 -4.52
N ARG A 83 2.14 -1.63 -3.42
CA ARG A 83 2.73 -1.17 -2.16
C ARG A 83 3.63 -2.23 -1.52
N LYS A 84 3.18 -3.49 -1.52
CA LYS A 84 3.94 -4.63 -1.00
C LYS A 84 5.24 -4.83 -1.78
N GLU A 85 5.17 -4.81 -3.12
CA GLU A 85 6.36 -4.92 -3.97
C GLU A 85 7.36 -3.79 -3.71
N LEU A 86 6.87 -2.56 -3.57
CA LEU A 86 7.71 -1.41 -3.24
C LEU A 86 8.44 -1.64 -1.90
N LEU A 87 7.72 -1.97 -0.84
CA LEU A 87 8.31 -2.13 0.49
C LEU A 87 9.24 -3.34 0.61
N LEU A 88 8.94 -4.46 -0.07
CA LEU A 88 9.82 -5.62 -0.13
C LEU A 88 11.21 -5.27 -0.70
N ASN A 89 11.24 -4.39 -1.69
CA ASN A 89 12.48 -3.98 -2.34
C ASN A 89 13.19 -2.85 -1.61
N TYR A 90 12.48 -2.07 -0.78
CA TYR A 90 13.03 -0.86 -0.15
C TYR A 90 14.32 -1.12 0.63
N ARG A 91 14.43 -2.20 1.42
CA ARG A 91 15.64 -2.49 2.21
C ARG A 91 16.91 -2.66 1.36
N ILE A 92 16.78 -3.17 0.14
CA ILE A 92 17.91 -3.32 -0.79
C ILE A 92 18.27 -1.95 -1.37
N LEU A 93 17.26 -1.18 -1.75
CA LEU A 93 17.43 0.15 -2.34
C LEU A 93 17.97 1.17 -1.33
N GLU A 94 17.53 1.14 -0.09
CA GLU A 94 18.03 1.97 1.01
C GLU A 94 19.54 1.82 1.18
N LYS A 95 20.04 0.57 1.22
CA LYS A 95 21.49 0.32 1.29
C LYS A 95 22.24 0.83 0.06
N LYS A 96 21.63 0.72 -1.12
CA LYS A 96 22.23 1.20 -2.37
C LYS A 96 22.31 2.73 -2.35
N ILE A 97 21.22 3.41 -1.98
CA ILE A 97 21.13 4.86 -1.84
C ILE A 97 22.20 5.35 -0.85
N GLY A 98 22.28 4.75 0.33
CA GLY A 98 23.26 5.13 1.35
C GLY A 98 24.72 4.98 0.90
N ARG A 99 25.03 3.96 0.09
CA ARG A 99 26.38 3.79 -0.50
C ARG A 99 26.69 4.88 -1.53
N ILE A 100 25.76 5.13 -2.47
CA ILE A 100 25.96 6.15 -3.50
C ILE A 100 26.15 7.53 -2.86
N LEU A 101 25.32 7.88 -1.88
CA LEU A 101 25.44 9.13 -1.12
C LEU A 101 26.75 9.21 -0.32
N ALA A 102 27.33 8.10 0.12
CA ALA A 102 28.62 8.10 0.81
C ALA A 102 29.80 8.30 -0.14
N ASP A 103 29.68 7.83 -1.39
CA ASP A 103 30.75 7.90 -2.39
C ASP A 103 30.71 9.22 -3.18
N ASN A 104 29.52 9.75 -3.48
CA ASN A 104 29.32 10.84 -4.43
C ASN A 104 28.59 12.06 -3.85
N ASP A 105 28.14 12.03 -2.60
CA ASP A 105 27.28 13.04 -1.94
C ASP A 105 25.91 13.31 -2.60
N GLU A 106 25.65 12.73 -3.77
CA GLU A 106 24.41 12.86 -4.53
C GLU A 106 23.99 11.51 -5.13
N VAL A 107 22.68 11.28 -5.18
CA VAL A 107 22.05 10.11 -5.81
C VAL A 107 20.88 10.56 -6.67
N SER A 108 20.83 10.10 -7.91
CA SER A 108 19.75 10.36 -8.87
C SER A 108 18.89 9.11 -9.10
N LEU A 109 17.76 9.26 -9.80
CA LEU A 109 16.92 8.11 -10.18
C LEU A 109 17.66 7.11 -11.07
N ASP A 110 18.51 7.60 -11.97
CA ASP A 110 19.22 6.76 -12.93
C ASP A 110 20.21 5.82 -12.22
N ASP A 111 20.75 6.25 -11.07
CA ASP A 111 21.66 5.44 -10.25
C ASP A 111 20.96 4.23 -9.63
N LEU A 112 19.64 4.31 -9.42
CA LEU A 112 18.88 3.26 -8.74
C LEU A 112 18.64 2.04 -9.63
N GLY A 113 18.60 2.20 -10.95
CA GLY A 113 18.37 1.09 -11.90
C GLY A 113 16.97 0.47 -11.77
N VAL A 114 15.98 1.28 -11.40
CA VAL A 114 14.56 0.90 -11.27
C VAL A 114 13.70 1.85 -12.11
N SER A 115 12.41 1.53 -12.30
CA SER A 115 11.51 2.45 -13.00
C SER A 115 11.38 3.77 -12.24
N GLU A 116 11.12 4.85 -12.98
CA GLU A 116 11.00 6.20 -12.41
C GLU A 116 9.95 6.27 -11.30
N LYS A 117 8.79 5.61 -11.50
CA LYS A 117 7.69 5.51 -10.52
C LYS A 117 8.21 4.99 -9.18
N PHE A 118 8.95 3.88 -9.18
CA PHE A 118 9.47 3.29 -7.94
C PHE A 118 10.68 4.05 -7.39
N GLY A 119 11.58 4.52 -8.25
CA GLY A 119 12.77 5.27 -7.84
C GLY A 119 12.42 6.52 -7.04
N ARG A 120 11.41 7.29 -7.50
CA ARG A 120 10.94 8.48 -6.77
C ARG A 120 10.44 8.15 -5.38
N GLU A 121 9.68 7.07 -5.23
CA GLU A 121 9.16 6.66 -3.93
C GLU A 121 10.27 6.13 -3.00
N TYR A 122 11.27 5.44 -3.52
CA TYR A 122 12.42 5.00 -2.72
C TYR A 122 13.26 6.17 -2.20
N LEU A 123 13.49 7.20 -3.01
CA LEU A 123 14.21 8.40 -2.57
C LEU A 123 13.41 9.14 -1.49
N LYS A 124 12.09 9.33 -1.67
CA LYS A 124 11.23 9.95 -0.64
C LYS A 124 11.26 9.18 0.68
N LEU A 125 11.17 7.85 0.61
CA LEU A 125 11.25 6.97 1.78
C LEU A 125 12.59 7.13 2.50
N TYR A 126 13.69 7.12 1.74
CA TYR A 126 15.03 7.30 2.29
C TYR A 126 15.20 8.66 2.97
N LEU A 127 14.77 9.73 2.31
CA LEU A 127 14.81 11.08 2.84
C LEU A 127 14.05 11.17 4.17
N ARG A 128 12.82 10.63 4.22
CA ARG A 128 12.00 10.63 5.45
C ARG A 128 12.64 9.83 6.58
N GLY A 129 13.22 8.66 6.26
CA GLY A 129 13.84 7.78 7.25
C GLY A 129 15.16 8.29 7.83
N HIS A 130 15.90 9.11 7.08
CA HIS A 130 17.23 9.59 7.47
C HIS A 130 17.32 11.11 7.69
N TYR A 131 16.19 11.84 7.65
CA TYR A 131 16.15 13.31 7.76
C TYR A 131 16.86 13.86 9.00
N THR A 132 16.83 13.13 10.12
CA THR A 132 17.45 13.54 11.39
C THR A 132 18.93 13.18 11.50
N GLU A 133 19.42 12.24 10.69
CA GLU A 133 20.78 11.69 10.76
C GLU A 133 21.72 12.36 9.76
N ILE A 134 21.19 12.70 8.58
CA ILE A 134 21.95 13.25 7.46
C ILE A 134 21.15 14.41 6.88
N PRO A 135 21.65 15.65 6.92
CA PRO A 135 21.03 16.76 6.20
C PRO A 135 21.03 16.47 4.69
N LEU A 136 19.85 16.27 4.13
CA LEU A 136 19.62 15.96 2.72
C LEU A 136 18.65 16.99 2.11
N GLU A 137 18.90 17.37 0.87
CA GLU A 137 18.00 18.19 0.04
C GLU A 137 17.58 17.46 -1.23
N GLU A 138 16.36 17.72 -1.71
CA GLU A 138 15.91 17.26 -3.02
C GLU A 138 16.54 18.13 -4.12
N VAL A 139 17.19 17.50 -5.10
CA VAL A 139 17.81 18.19 -6.25
C VAL A 139 17.30 17.57 -7.54
N GLY A 140 16.39 18.25 -8.22
CA GLY A 140 15.81 17.77 -9.48
C GLY A 140 15.07 16.44 -9.30
N SER A 141 15.68 15.34 -9.74
CA SER A 141 15.16 13.98 -9.57
C SER A 141 15.87 13.18 -8.47
N GLY A 142 16.81 13.78 -7.74
CA GLY A 142 17.68 13.09 -6.79
C GLY A 142 17.66 13.64 -5.37
N LEU A 143 18.56 13.12 -4.54
CA LEU A 143 18.89 13.63 -3.21
C LEU A 143 20.37 14.00 -3.16
N ARG A 144 20.70 15.07 -2.44
CA ARG A 144 22.08 15.49 -2.19
C ARG A 144 22.29 15.74 -0.69
N ARG A 145 23.47 15.40 -0.17
CA ARG A 145 23.91 15.78 1.18
C ARG A 145 24.27 17.26 1.25
N VAL A 146 23.82 17.91 2.32
CA VAL A 146 24.10 19.34 2.57
C VAL A 146 24.99 19.44 3.79
N GLY A 147 26.24 19.86 3.58
CA GLY A 147 27.25 20.11 4.62
C GLY A 147 27.57 21.58 4.76
#